data_AF-A0A352RZE1-F1
#
_entry.id   AF-A0A352RZE1-F1
#
_cell.length_a   1.000
_cell.length_b   1.000
_cell.length_c   1.000
_cell.angle_alpha   90.00
_cell.angle_beta   90.00
_cell.angle_gamma   90.00
#
_symmetry.space_group_name_H-M   'P 1'
#
loop_
_entity.id
_entity.type
_entity.pdbx_description
1 polymer ?
#
loop_
_entity_poly.entity_id
_entity_poly.type
_entity_poly.pdbx_seq_one_letter_code
_entity_poly.pdbx_strand_id
1 'polypeptide(L)'
;PADAPIMTLAMTSDTLPLPKLQDMVDTRVAAKISQIQGVGLVTISGGQRPAVRIQANPTALANLGMSIDDLRTAIGNANVNGAKGSFDGPARASTIDANDQLRSADEYKQIIIGYQNGAPIRITDVADIVDAAENSRLAAWANAKPAIVLNIQRQPGANVIEVVDRIKTLMPQLRASLPASVQVQQLTDRTTTIRASVKDVEFELLLAVALVVMV
;
A
#
# COMPACT_ATOMS: atom_id res chain seq x y z
N PRO A 1 -20.28 13.78 1.98
CA PRO A 1 -19.81 13.36 0.64
C PRO A 1 -18.30 13.63 0.53
N ALA A 2 -17.47 12.59 0.32
CA ALA A 2 -16.04 12.79 0.16
C ALA A 2 -15.77 13.55 -1.15
N ASP A 3 -14.94 14.59 -1.08
CA ASP A 3 -14.58 15.43 -2.23
C ASP A 3 -13.82 14.58 -3.27
N ALA A 4 -14.04 14.84 -4.56
CA ALA A 4 -13.34 14.10 -5.62
C ALA A 4 -11.82 14.31 -5.53
N PRO A 5 -10.99 13.30 -5.89
CA PRO A 5 -9.54 13.43 -5.87
C PRO A 5 -9.05 14.65 -6.65
N ILE A 6 -8.10 15.38 -6.08
CA ILE A 6 -7.49 16.57 -6.70
C ILE A 6 -6.34 16.19 -7.63
N MET A 7 -5.71 15.05 -7.38
CA MET A 7 -4.66 14.46 -8.19
C MET A 7 -4.71 12.95 -8.08
N THR A 8 -4.51 12.26 -9.20
CA THR A 8 -4.34 10.81 -9.24
C THR A 8 -3.00 10.49 -9.86
N LEU A 9 -2.24 9.63 -9.18
CA LEU A 9 -0.95 9.13 -9.62
C LEU A 9 -1.05 7.64 -9.93
N ALA A 10 -0.31 7.17 -10.92
CA ALA A 10 -0.11 5.76 -11.19
C ALA A 10 1.35 5.41 -11.03
N MET A 11 1.60 4.24 -10.44
CA MET A 11 2.92 3.65 -10.34
C MET A 11 2.91 2.30 -11.04
N THR A 12 3.85 2.14 -11.97
CA THR A 12 4.04 0.93 -12.77
C THR A 12 5.48 0.47 -12.66
N SER A 13 5.70 -0.83 -12.79
CA SER A 13 7.05 -1.39 -12.91
C SER A 13 7.04 -2.58 -13.87
N ASP A 14 8.04 -2.65 -14.72
CA ASP A 14 8.20 -3.77 -15.66
C ASP A 14 8.96 -4.96 -15.02
N THR A 15 9.61 -4.75 -13.87
CA THR A 15 10.43 -5.79 -13.21
C THR A 15 9.96 -6.19 -11.81
N LEU A 16 9.17 -5.34 -11.13
CA LEU A 16 8.67 -5.64 -9.79
C LEU A 16 7.26 -6.25 -9.84
N PRO A 17 7.01 -7.34 -9.10
CA PRO A 17 5.65 -7.83 -8.87
C PRO A 17 4.76 -6.75 -8.24
N LEU A 18 3.51 -6.67 -8.67
CA LEU A 18 2.58 -5.64 -8.21
C LEU A 18 2.42 -5.58 -6.68
N PRO A 19 2.39 -6.71 -5.92
CA PRO A 19 2.31 -6.63 -4.47
C PRO A 19 3.52 -5.93 -3.83
N LYS A 20 4.73 -6.24 -4.31
CA LYS A 20 5.97 -5.57 -3.84
C LYS A 20 5.98 -4.10 -4.23
N LEU A 21 5.47 -3.78 -5.42
CA LEU A 21 5.30 -2.39 -5.84
C LEU A 21 4.32 -1.67 -4.89
N GLN A 22 3.16 -2.26 -4.58
CA GLN A 22 2.19 -1.66 -3.68
C GLN A 22 2.76 -1.44 -2.28
N ASP A 23 3.50 -2.39 -1.71
CA ASP A 23 4.13 -2.24 -0.39
C ASP A 23 5.03 -1.00 -0.29
N MET A 24 5.91 -0.86 -1.27
CA MET A 24 6.83 0.27 -1.35
C MET A 24 6.08 1.58 -1.59
N VAL A 25 5.04 1.53 -2.43
CA VAL A 25 4.19 2.68 -2.70
C VAL A 25 3.45 3.14 -1.44
N ASP A 26 2.90 2.21 -0.66
CA ASP A 26 2.18 2.50 0.57
C ASP A 26 3.11 3.09 1.64
N THR A 27 4.20 2.38 1.93
CA THR A 27 5.13 2.72 3.01
C THR A 27 6.00 3.95 2.72
N ARG A 28 6.28 4.26 1.44
CA ARG A 28 7.14 5.40 1.07
C ARG A 28 6.37 6.54 0.45
N VAL A 29 5.63 6.29 -0.63
CA VAL A 29 5.03 7.35 -1.45
C VAL A 29 3.75 7.88 -0.81
N ALA A 30 2.80 6.99 -0.50
CA ALA A 30 1.52 7.36 0.10
C ALA A 30 1.73 8.01 1.48
N ALA A 31 2.59 7.41 2.31
CA ALA A 31 2.97 7.96 3.60
C ALA A 31 3.56 9.38 3.48
N LYS A 32 4.48 9.61 2.53
CA LYS A 32 5.10 10.92 2.36
C LYS A 32 4.15 11.97 1.80
N ILE A 33 3.29 11.61 0.83
CA ILE A 33 2.27 12.53 0.30
C ILE A 33 1.25 12.89 1.38
N SER A 34 0.88 11.95 2.24
CA SER A 34 -0.06 12.20 3.34
C SER A 34 0.46 13.20 4.38
N GLN A 35 1.78 13.42 4.45
CA GLN A 35 2.40 14.43 5.32
C GLN A 35 2.34 15.86 4.74
N ILE A 36 1.95 16.02 3.49
CA ILE A 36 1.87 17.36 2.86
C ILE A 36 0.68 18.11 3.45
N GLN A 37 0.93 19.30 4.00
CA GLN A 37 -0.13 20.14 4.54
C GLN A 37 -1.16 20.47 3.45
N GLY A 38 -2.44 20.23 3.80
CA GLY A 38 -3.60 20.37 2.92
C GLY A 38 -4.01 19.07 2.22
N VAL A 39 -3.22 17.98 2.31
CA VAL A 39 -3.66 16.62 1.93
C VAL A 39 -4.50 16.04 3.07
N GLY A 40 -5.67 15.52 2.73
CA GLY A 40 -6.64 14.99 3.70
C GLY A 40 -6.69 13.47 3.71
N LEU A 41 -6.63 12.85 2.54
CA LEU A 41 -6.68 11.39 2.40
C LEU A 41 -5.91 10.96 1.16
N VAL A 42 -5.08 9.94 1.32
CA VAL A 42 -4.43 9.23 0.21
C VAL A 42 -4.96 7.81 0.22
N THR A 43 -5.63 7.38 -0.85
CA THR A 43 -6.09 6.00 -0.99
C THR A 43 -5.37 5.29 -2.12
N ILE A 44 -5.11 4.00 -1.90
CA ILE A 44 -4.46 3.13 -2.87
C ILE A 44 -5.51 2.22 -3.50
N SER A 45 -5.52 2.17 -4.82
CA SER A 45 -6.40 1.33 -5.63
C SER A 45 -5.58 0.30 -6.41
N GLY A 46 -6.14 -0.90 -6.56
CA GLY A 46 -5.49 -2.02 -7.24
C GLY A 46 -5.52 -3.33 -6.43
N GLY A 47 -5.76 -3.27 -5.12
CA GLY A 47 -5.95 -4.45 -4.25
C GLY A 47 -4.72 -5.35 -4.09
N GLN A 48 -3.56 -4.88 -4.52
CA GLN A 48 -2.29 -5.61 -4.48
C GLN A 48 -1.61 -5.47 -3.12
N ARG A 49 -2.35 -5.33 -2.01
CA ARG A 49 -1.72 -5.27 -0.69
C ARG A 49 -1.03 -6.61 -0.44
N PRO A 50 0.26 -6.65 -0.10
CA PRO A 50 0.95 -7.91 0.17
C PRO A 50 0.23 -8.71 1.25
N ALA A 51 0.02 -9.99 0.99
CA ALA A 51 -0.54 -10.92 1.94
C ALA A 51 0.02 -12.33 1.70
N VAL A 52 0.19 -13.09 2.78
CA VAL A 52 0.41 -14.53 2.70
C VAL A 52 -0.95 -15.20 2.57
N ARG A 53 -1.20 -15.89 1.45
CA ARG A 53 -2.45 -16.62 1.23
C ARG A 53 -2.23 -18.10 1.51
N ILE A 54 -3.03 -18.64 2.43
CA ILE A 54 -3.05 -20.06 2.78
C ILE A 54 -4.28 -20.67 2.13
N GLN A 55 -4.07 -21.49 1.12
CA GLN A 55 -5.10 -22.16 0.34
C GLN A 55 -5.29 -23.57 0.89
N ALA A 56 -6.20 -23.71 1.85
CA ALA A 56 -6.47 -25.00 2.48
C ALA A 56 -7.07 -26.00 1.50
N ASN A 57 -6.62 -27.26 1.56
CA ASN A 57 -7.18 -28.40 0.85
C ASN A 57 -8.13 -29.15 1.79
N PRO A 58 -9.46 -29.03 1.61
CA PRO A 58 -10.43 -29.65 2.52
C PRO A 58 -10.34 -31.18 2.56
N THR A 59 -9.96 -31.82 1.45
CA THR A 59 -9.81 -33.27 1.37
C THR A 59 -8.60 -33.75 2.15
N ALA A 60 -7.46 -33.05 2.04
CA ALA A 60 -6.26 -33.38 2.81
C ALA A 60 -6.49 -33.21 4.32
N LEU A 61 -7.16 -32.13 4.73
CA LEU A 61 -7.57 -31.91 6.11
C LEU A 61 -8.47 -33.03 6.64
N ALA A 62 -9.50 -33.42 5.87
CA ALA A 62 -10.43 -34.47 6.25
C ALA A 62 -9.74 -35.84 6.42
N ASN A 63 -8.77 -36.19 5.56
CA ASN A 63 -7.99 -37.42 5.69
C ASN A 63 -7.16 -37.49 6.98
N LEU A 64 -6.77 -36.34 7.52
CA LEU A 64 -6.05 -36.23 8.79
C LEU A 64 -6.99 -36.03 9.99
N GLY A 65 -8.31 -36.03 9.77
CA GLY A 65 -9.30 -35.77 10.81
C GLY A 65 -9.29 -34.32 11.33
N MET A 66 -8.75 -33.38 10.55
CA MET A 66 -8.63 -31.97 10.91
C MET A 66 -9.72 -31.14 10.22
N SER A 67 -10.17 -30.09 10.89
CA SER A 67 -11.06 -29.08 10.32
C SER A 67 -10.28 -27.85 9.83
N ILE A 68 -10.96 -27.01 9.05
CA ILE A 68 -10.38 -25.71 8.66
C ILE A 68 -10.18 -24.77 9.86
N ASP A 69 -10.97 -24.98 10.93
CA ASP A 69 -10.85 -24.18 12.15
C ASP A 69 -9.62 -24.57 12.98
N ASP A 70 -9.25 -25.86 12.97
CA ASP A 70 -8.00 -26.33 13.57
C ASP A 70 -6.80 -25.69 12.88
N LEU A 71 -6.83 -25.64 11.54
CA LEU A 71 -5.80 -24.97 10.75
C LEU A 71 -5.71 -23.47 11.09
N ARG A 72 -6.85 -22.76 11.13
CA ARG A 72 -6.93 -21.34 11.50
C ARG A 72 -6.34 -21.10 12.89
N THR A 73 -6.68 -21.95 13.86
CA THR A 73 -6.21 -21.85 15.23
C THR A 73 -4.71 -22.11 15.35
N ALA A 74 -4.19 -23.14 14.66
CA ALA A 74 -2.76 -23.43 14.61
C ALA A 74 -1.96 -22.25 14.03
N ILE A 75 -2.44 -21.65 12.94
CA ILE A 75 -1.81 -20.46 12.34
C ILE A 75 -1.81 -19.27 13.32
N GLY A 76 -2.95 -19.02 13.99
CA GLY A 76 -3.06 -17.93 14.97
C GLY A 76 -2.10 -18.08 16.15
N ASN A 77 -1.88 -19.31 16.61
CA ASN A 77 -0.95 -19.62 17.69
C ASN A 77 0.52 -19.57 17.26
N ALA A 78 0.81 -19.77 15.97
CA ALA A 78 2.16 -19.74 15.43
C ALA A 78 2.68 -18.32 15.19
N ASN A 79 1.79 -17.35 14.92
CA ASN A 79 2.17 -15.97 14.60
C ASN A 79 1.84 -15.00 15.76
N VAL A 80 2.50 -15.18 16.90
CA VAL A 80 2.22 -14.41 18.13
C VAL A 80 3.36 -13.42 18.42
N ASN A 81 3.00 -12.17 18.73
CA ASN A 81 3.93 -11.15 19.21
C ASN A 81 3.77 -10.94 20.72
N GLY A 82 4.38 -11.81 21.52
CA GLY A 82 4.27 -11.82 22.98
C GLY A 82 5.59 -11.49 23.67
N ALA A 83 5.52 -10.73 24.77
CA ALA A 83 6.68 -10.43 25.60
C ALA A 83 7.28 -11.73 26.17
N LYS A 84 8.59 -11.89 26.03
CA LYS A 84 9.32 -13.06 26.53
C LYS A 84 9.88 -12.88 27.94
N GLY A 85 9.81 -11.67 28.46
CA GLY A 85 10.27 -11.29 29.80
C GLY A 85 11.66 -10.64 29.80
N SER A 86 12.18 -10.44 31.00
CA SER A 86 13.51 -9.87 31.23
C SER A 86 14.20 -10.57 32.39
N PHE A 87 15.53 -10.54 32.38
CA PHE A 87 16.37 -10.92 33.50
C PHE A 87 16.90 -9.64 34.16
N ASP A 88 16.53 -9.41 35.41
CA ASP A 88 17.02 -8.27 36.18
C ASP A 88 18.11 -8.72 37.16
N GLY A 89 19.36 -8.36 36.85
CA GLY A 89 20.51 -8.59 37.70
C GLY A 89 20.94 -7.32 38.46
N PRO A 90 21.77 -7.45 39.52
CA PRO A 90 22.19 -6.33 40.37
C PRO A 90 22.89 -5.17 39.65
N ALA A 91 23.51 -5.44 38.50
CA ALA A 91 24.24 -4.45 37.70
C ALA A 91 23.68 -4.27 36.28
N ARG A 92 22.74 -5.11 35.83
CA ARG A 92 22.20 -5.08 34.46
C ARG A 92 20.85 -5.76 34.37
N ALA A 93 19.90 -5.08 33.75
CA ALA A 93 18.68 -5.68 33.21
C ALA A 93 18.90 -6.08 31.75
N SER A 94 18.40 -7.26 31.35
CA SER A 94 18.43 -7.73 29.97
C SER A 94 17.05 -8.24 29.56
N THR A 95 16.46 -7.66 28.52
CA THR A 95 15.18 -8.12 27.96
C THR A 95 15.44 -9.28 27.00
N ILE A 96 14.57 -10.28 27.03
CA ILE A 96 14.60 -11.38 26.06
C ILE A 96 13.89 -10.89 24.78
N ASP A 97 14.67 -10.75 23.70
CA ASP A 97 14.15 -10.40 22.38
C ASP A 97 14.09 -11.67 21.51
N ALA A 98 12.90 -12.26 21.43
CA ALA A 98 12.59 -13.32 20.48
C ALA A 98 11.26 -13.00 19.79
N ASN A 99 11.25 -13.15 18.47
CA ASN A 99 10.12 -12.80 17.63
C ASN A 99 9.61 -14.05 16.89
N ASP A 100 8.40 -14.47 17.23
CA ASP A 100 7.74 -15.60 16.58
C ASP A 100 6.86 -15.16 15.38
N GLN A 101 6.85 -13.85 15.05
CA GLN A 101 6.01 -13.37 13.97
C GLN A 101 6.52 -13.82 12.61
N LEU A 102 5.60 -14.37 11.81
CA LEU A 102 5.87 -14.90 10.48
C LEU A 102 5.51 -13.86 9.41
N ARG A 103 6.44 -13.57 8.50
CA ARG A 103 6.34 -12.47 7.52
C ARG A 103 6.25 -12.91 6.06
N SER A 104 6.68 -14.13 5.75
CA SER A 104 6.76 -14.64 4.38
C SER A 104 6.10 -16.00 4.24
N ALA A 105 5.60 -16.33 3.05
CA ALA A 105 5.04 -17.66 2.78
C ALA A 105 5.99 -18.80 3.18
N ASP A 106 7.30 -18.64 3.01
CA ASP A 106 8.29 -19.65 3.37
C ASP A 106 8.40 -19.90 4.87
N GLU A 107 8.26 -18.86 5.69
CA GLU A 107 8.19 -18.99 7.15
C GLU A 107 6.91 -19.73 7.57
N TYR A 108 5.77 -19.44 6.94
CA TYR A 108 4.52 -20.14 7.20
C TYR A 108 4.61 -21.63 6.84
N LYS A 109 5.30 -22.01 5.75
CA LYS A 109 5.46 -23.43 5.34
C LYS A 109 6.11 -24.31 6.41
N GLN A 110 6.85 -23.72 7.34
CA GLN A 110 7.53 -24.46 8.40
C GLN A 110 6.63 -24.76 9.61
N ILE A 111 5.41 -24.19 9.67
CA ILE A 111 4.47 -24.38 10.77
C ILE A 111 4.04 -25.84 10.86
N ILE A 112 4.09 -26.36 12.08
CA ILE A 112 3.49 -27.63 12.47
C ILE A 112 2.09 -27.36 12.97
N ILE A 113 1.09 -28.00 12.37
CA ILE A 113 -0.33 -27.79 12.68
C ILE A 113 -0.91 -28.88 13.58
N GLY A 114 -0.18 -29.97 13.79
CA GLY A 114 -0.60 -31.07 14.64
C GLY A 114 0.40 -32.21 14.66
N TYR A 115 0.06 -33.27 15.39
CA TYR A 115 0.82 -34.52 15.41
C TYR A 115 -0.13 -35.68 15.23
N GLN A 116 0.27 -36.68 14.45
CA GLN A 116 -0.47 -37.93 14.30
C GLN A 116 0.51 -39.11 14.39
N ASN A 117 0.24 -40.05 15.29
CA ASN A 117 1.11 -41.21 15.55
C ASN A 117 2.58 -40.83 15.85
N GLY A 118 2.80 -39.68 16.51
CA GLY A 118 4.15 -39.17 16.84
C GLY A 118 4.87 -38.46 15.69
N ALA A 119 4.30 -38.43 14.48
CA ALA A 119 4.85 -37.66 13.36
C ALA A 119 4.23 -36.25 13.31
N PRO A 120 5.04 -35.19 13.09
CA PRO A 120 4.53 -33.84 12.91
C PRO A 120 3.81 -33.69 11.58
N ILE A 121 2.64 -33.05 11.60
CA ILE A 121 1.90 -32.63 10.40
C ILE A 121 2.25 -31.18 10.13
N ARG A 122 2.76 -30.90 8.94
CA ARG A 122 3.08 -29.53 8.50
C ARG A 122 1.89 -28.91 7.78
N ILE A 123 1.83 -27.58 7.78
CA ILE A 123 0.80 -26.87 7.02
C ILE A 123 0.86 -27.20 5.51
N THR A 124 2.05 -27.49 4.98
CA THR A 124 2.25 -27.88 3.57
C THR A 124 1.60 -29.21 3.21
N ASP A 125 1.27 -30.05 4.20
CA ASP A 125 0.61 -31.33 3.96
C ASP A 125 -0.88 -31.14 3.63
N VAL A 126 -1.44 -29.97 3.97
CA VAL A 126 -2.88 -29.69 3.88
C VAL A 126 -3.23 -28.36 3.22
N ALA A 127 -2.26 -27.53 2.85
CA ALA A 127 -2.50 -26.23 2.25
C ALA A 127 -1.33 -25.75 1.38
N ASP A 128 -1.66 -24.99 0.34
CA ASP A 128 -0.67 -24.24 -0.45
C ASP A 128 -0.51 -22.83 0.11
N ILE A 129 0.74 -22.44 0.38
CA ILE A 129 1.08 -21.14 0.98
C ILE A 129 1.84 -20.31 -0.04
N VAL A 130 1.25 -19.18 -0.45
CA VAL A 130 1.79 -18.32 -1.49
C VAL A 130 1.79 -16.85 -1.05
N ASP A 131 2.87 -16.15 -1.35
CA ASP A 131 2.90 -14.69 -1.27
C ASP A 131 2.11 -14.12 -2.45
N ALA A 132 1.06 -13.35 -2.16
CA ALA A 132 0.15 -12.84 -3.16
C ALA A 132 -0.50 -11.52 -2.72
N ALA A 133 -1.43 -11.03 -3.53
CA ALA A 133 -2.29 -9.91 -3.16
C ALA A 133 -3.37 -10.34 -2.16
N GLU A 134 -3.69 -9.47 -1.21
CA GLU A 134 -4.80 -9.63 -0.26
C GLU A 134 -6.12 -9.85 -1.02
N ASN A 135 -6.37 -9.02 -2.04
CA ASN A 135 -7.56 -9.13 -2.88
C ASN A 135 -7.18 -9.27 -4.36
N SER A 136 -7.06 -10.52 -4.80
CA SER A 136 -6.75 -10.86 -6.21
C SER A 136 -7.90 -10.56 -7.18
N ARG A 137 -9.07 -10.14 -6.70
CA ARG A 137 -10.22 -9.76 -7.55
C ARG A 137 -10.23 -8.28 -7.90
N LEU A 138 -9.34 -7.50 -7.29
CA LEU A 138 -9.14 -6.10 -7.60
C LEU A 138 -7.87 -5.96 -8.42
N ALA A 139 -7.93 -5.04 -9.38
CA ALA A 139 -6.80 -4.63 -10.18
C ALA A 139 -7.02 -3.19 -10.64
N ALA A 140 -5.93 -2.50 -10.90
CA ALA A 140 -5.95 -1.17 -11.48
C ALA A 140 -4.93 -1.13 -12.62
N TRP A 141 -5.22 -0.29 -13.60
CA TRP A 141 -4.40 -0.12 -14.79
C TRP A 141 -4.14 1.37 -15.02
N ALA A 142 -2.95 1.67 -15.52
CA ALA A 142 -2.61 2.94 -16.11
C ALA A 142 -2.41 2.71 -17.60
N ASN A 143 -3.33 3.21 -18.41
CA ASN A 143 -3.44 2.86 -19.82
C ASN A 143 -3.58 1.34 -19.98
N ALA A 144 -2.65 0.68 -20.67
CA ALA A 144 -2.65 -0.77 -20.88
C ALA A 144 -1.79 -1.55 -19.85
N LYS A 145 -1.11 -0.88 -18.92
CA LYS A 145 -0.20 -1.52 -17.96
C LYS A 145 -0.86 -1.65 -16.57
N PRO A 146 -0.79 -2.83 -15.91
CA PRO A 146 -1.18 -2.95 -14.52
C PRO A 146 -0.41 -1.96 -13.64
N ALA A 147 -1.12 -1.28 -12.74
CA ALA A 147 -0.58 -0.16 -11.97
C ALA A 147 -1.15 -0.13 -10.55
N ILE A 148 -0.38 0.49 -9.65
CA ILE A 148 -0.87 0.91 -8.33
C ILE A 148 -1.30 2.36 -8.45
N VAL A 149 -2.59 2.62 -8.21
CA VAL A 149 -3.19 3.95 -8.40
C VAL A 149 -3.38 4.63 -7.05
N LEU A 150 -2.83 5.83 -6.91
CA LEU A 150 -2.95 6.67 -5.72
C LEU A 150 -3.92 7.80 -6.01
N ASN A 151 -4.99 7.87 -5.23
CA ASN A 151 -5.93 8.97 -5.26
C ASN A 151 -5.65 9.90 -4.08
N ILE A 152 -5.42 11.18 -4.38
CA ILE A 152 -5.08 12.19 -3.39
C ILE A 152 -6.26 13.14 -3.26
N GLN A 153 -6.81 13.21 -2.06
CA GLN A 153 -7.88 14.14 -1.69
C GLN A 153 -7.32 15.20 -0.76
N ARG A 154 -7.78 16.43 -0.93
CA ARG A 154 -7.41 17.55 -0.05
C ARG A 154 -8.23 17.54 1.24
N GLN A 155 -7.75 18.26 2.24
CA GLN A 155 -8.54 18.62 3.41
C GLN A 155 -9.63 19.64 3.02
N PRO A 156 -10.80 19.62 3.68
CA PRO A 156 -11.78 20.68 3.56
C PRO A 156 -11.15 22.06 3.81
N GLY A 157 -11.46 23.03 2.94
CA GLY A 157 -10.91 24.39 3.04
C GLY A 157 -9.48 24.58 2.50
N ALA A 158 -8.73 23.52 2.20
CA ALA A 158 -7.39 23.65 1.63
C ALA A 158 -7.44 24.11 0.15
N ASN A 159 -6.46 24.92 -0.26
CA ASN A 159 -6.32 25.38 -1.64
C ASN A 159 -5.81 24.24 -2.55
N VAL A 160 -6.59 23.89 -3.58
CA VAL A 160 -6.27 22.78 -4.50
C VAL A 160 -4.96 23.03 -5.26
N ILE A 161 -4.75 24.25 -5.74
CA ILE A 161 -3.58 24.66 -6.53
C ILE A 161 -2.32 24.51 -5.70
N GLU A 162 -2.34 25.05 -4.49
CA GLU A 162 -1.20 25.02 -3.58
C GLU A 162 -0.82 23.59 -3.15
N VAL A 163 -1.81 22.75 -2.84
CA VAL A 163 -1.56 21.35 -2.45
C VAL A 163 -0.93 20.57 -3.60
N VAL A 164 -1.45 20.72 -4.81
CA VAL A 164 -0.88 20.08 -6.01
C VAL A 164 0.54 20.57 -6.29
N ASP A 165 0.82 21.85 -6.11
CA ASP A 165 2.18 22.39 -6.31
C ASP A 165 3.18 21.84 -5.31
N ARG A 166 2.78 21.69 -4.05
CA ARG A 166 3.59 21.03 -3.02
C ARG A 166 3.87 19.57 -3.37
N ILE A 167 2.87 18.84 -3.87
CA ILE A 167 3.03 17.46 -4.34
C ILE A 167 4.01 17.40 -5.53
N LYS A 168 3.84 18.28 -6.52
CA LYS A 168 4.73 18.34 -7.69
C LYS A 168 6.17 18.72 -7.32
N THR A 169 6.34 19.62 -6.37
CA THR A 169 7.66 20.03 -5.87
C THR A 169 8.39 18.88 -5.16
N LEU A 170 7.64 18.03 -4.45
CA LEU A 170 8.18 16.84 -3.78
C LEU A 170 8.44 15.67 -4.74
N MET A 171 7.78 15.65 -5.90
CA MET A 171 7.80 14.54 -6.86
C MET A 171 9.20 14.14 -7.34
N PRO A 172 10.13 15.06 -7.67
CA PRO A 172 11.50 14.69 -8.06
C PRO A 172 12.25 13.95 -6.95
N GLN A 173 12.12 14.39 -5.70
CA GLN A 173 12.74 13.74 -4.55
C GLN A 173 12.15 12.35 -4.32
N LEU A 174 10.83 12.22 -4.41
CA LEU A 174 10.14 10.93 -4.32
C LEU A 174 10.61 9.96 -5.41
N ARG A 175 10.65 10.41 -6.67
CA ARG A 175 11.17 9.61 -7.79
C ARG A 175 12.61 9.16 -7.57
N ALA A 176 13.47 10.03 -7.05
CA ALA A 176 14.87 9.69 -6.74
C ALA A 176 15.00 8.64 -5.63
N SER A 177 14.03 8.55 -4.70
CA SER A 177 14.00 7.55 -3.63
C SER A 177 13.44 6.18 -4.05
N LEU A 178 12.88 6.10 -5.26
CA LEU A 178 12.32 4.87 -5.81
C LEU A 178 13.36 4.17 -6.70
N PRO A 179 13.31 2.82 -6.79
CA PRO A 179 14.12 2.09 -7.76
C PRO A 179 13.88 2.57 -9.19
N ALA A 180 14.92 2.52 -10.03
CA ALA A 180 14.84 2.95 -11.44
C ALA A 180 13.80 2.17 -12.26
N SER A 181 13.39 0.97 -11.81
CA SER A 181 12.36 0.17 -12.45
C SER A 181 10.93 0.69 -12.20
N VAL A 182 10.76 1.72 -11.37
CA VAL A 182 9.44 2.25 -10.97
C VAL A 182 9.19 3.57 -11.68
N GLN A 183 8.10 3.60 -12.44
CA GLN A 183 7.68 4.80 -13.16
C GLN A 183 6.47 5.41 -12.46
N VAL A 184 6.56 6.72 -12.18
CA VAL A 184 5.48 7.50 -11.55
C VAL A 184 4.84 8.39 -12.62
N GLN A 185 3.61 8.07 -13.01
CA GLN A 185 2.83 8.84 -13.97
C GLN A 185 1.72 9.62 -13.25
N GLN A 186 1.52 10.88 -13.65
CA GLN A 186 0.34 11.64 -13.23
C GLN A 186 -0.81 11.30 -14.19
N LEU A 187 -1.90 10.73 -13.67
CA LEU A 187 -3.08 10.38 -14.47
C LEU A 187 -4.04 11.56 -14.58
N THR A 188 -4.32 12.21 -13.46
CA THR A 188 -5.23 13.35 -13.40
C THR A 188 -4.66 14.45 -12.53
N ASP A 189 -4.94 15.69 -12.92
CA ASP A 189 -4.60 16.88 -12.15
C ASP A 189 -5.68 17.94 -12.38
N ARG A 190 -6.44 18.17 -11.32
CA ARG A 190 -7.60 19.07 -11.35
C ARG A 190 -7.20 20.54 -11.48
N THR A 191 -5.94 20.89 -11.23
CA THR A 191 -5.46 22.28 -11.35
C THR A 191 -5.28 22.74 -12.78
N THR A 192 -5.18 21.82 -13.75
CA THR A 192 -4.99 22.16 -15.17
C THR A 192 -6.09 23.07 -15.69
N THR A 193 -7.35 22.66 -15.54
CA THR A 193 -8.52 23.46 -15.93
C THR A 193 -8.64 24.74 -15.10
N ILE A 194 -8.41 24.67 -13.78
CA ILE A 194 -8.50 25.83 -12.89
C ILE A 194 -7.52 26.92 -13.34
N ARG A 195 -6.26 26.55 -13.60
CA ARG A 195 -5.21 27.48 -14.06
C ARG A 195 -5.50 28.05 -15.44
N ALA A 196 -6.04 27.24 -16.35
CA ALA A 196 -6.45 27.72 -17.68
C ALA A 196 -7.53 28.80 -17.55
N SER A 197 -8.59 28.55 -16.79
CA SER A 197 -9.67 29.52 -16.58
C SER A 197 -9.18 30.81 -15.92
N VAL A 198 -8.27 30.72 -14.94
CA VAL A 198 -7.68 31.92 -14.31
C VAL A 198 -6.89 32.73 -15.34
N LYS A 199 -6.06 32.07 -16.14
CA LYS A 199 -5.26 32.74 -17.17
C LYS A 199 -6.14 33.41 -18.24
N ASP A 200 -7.23 32.76 -18.64
CA ASP A 200 -8.16 33.33 -19.62
C ASP A 200 -8.84 34.59 -19.05
N VAL A 201 -9.28 34.56 -17.80
CA VAL A 201 -9.85 35.73 -17.11
C VAL A 201 -8.82 36.85 -16.96
N GLU A 202 -7.57 36.54 -16.62
CA GLU A 202 -6.48 37.52 -16.56
C GLU A 202 -6.23 38.18 -17.92
N PHE A 203 -6.27 37.41 -19.00
CA PHE A 203 -6.11 37.92 -20.36
C PHE A 203 -7.28 38.83 -20.77
N GLU A 204 -8.51 38.42 -20.50
CA GLU A 204 -9.70 39.23 -20.78
C GLU A 204 -9.70 40.54 -19.99
N LEU A 205 -9.30 40.51 -18.71
CA LEU A 205 -9.14 41.71 -17.89
C LEU A 205 -8.09 42.66 -18.46
N LEU A 206 -6.92 42.14 -18.87
CA LEU A 206 -5.88 42.95 -19.48
C LEU A 206 -6.34 43.57 -20.80
N LEU A 207 -7.06 42.80 -21.64
CA LEU A 207 -7.63 43.30 -22.87
C LEU A 207 -8.65 44.42 -22.61
N ALA A 208 -9.53 44.23 -21.63
CA ALA A 208 -10.51 45.23 -21.23
C ALA A 208 -9.82 46.53 -20.74
N VAL A 209 -8.79 46.42 -19.90
CA VAL A 209 -7.99 47.57 -19.43
C VAL A 209 -7.32 48.28 -20.61
N ALA A 210 -6.69 47.54 -21.52
CA ALA A 210 -6.03 48.12 -22.69
C ALA A 210 -7.01 48.85 -23.61
N LEU A 211 -8.20 48.30 -23.83
CA LEU A 211 -9.25 48.93 -24.64
C LEU A 211 -9.77 50.21 -24.00
N VAL A 212 -9.92 50.24 -22.66
CA VAL A 212 -10.33 51.45 -21.94
C VAL A 212 -9.28 52.56 -22.03
N VAL A 213 -7.99 52.22 -21.97
CA VAL A 213 -6.90 53.22 -22.08
C VAL A 213 -6.74 53.76 -23.51
N MET A 214 -7.17 52.98 -24.52
CA MET A 214 -7.05 53.37 -25.93
C MET A 214 -8.09 54.39 -26.40
N VAL A 215 -9.24 54.50 -25.71
CA VAL A 215 -10.35 55.44 -26.02
C VAL A 215 -10.20 56.72 -25.21
#